data_AF-A0A831QF99-F1
#
_entry.id   AF-A0A831QF99-F1
#
_cell.length_a   1.000
_cell.length_b   1.000
_cell.length_c   1.000
_cell.angle_alpha   90.00
_cell.angle_beta   90.00
_cell.angle_gamma   90.00
#
_symmetry.space_group_name_H-M   'P 1'
#
loop_
_entity.id
_entity.type
_entity.pdbx_description
1 polymer ?
#
loop_
_entity_poly.entity_id
_entity_poly.type
_entity_poly.pdbx_seq_one_letter_code
_entity_poly.pdbx_strand_id
1 'polypeptide(L)' 'MSVASDIRPGDDPAAIEEPLYRLDGVQVAAAVGRPDPHAGEIPVAYVQLQEGAELTEEKVLDYLKREVGERVS' A
#
# COMPACT_ATOMS: atom_id res chain seq x y z
N MET A 1 3.46 -10.68 -0.04
CA MET A 1 4.45 -9.61 -0.32
C MET A 1 4.15 -8.43 0.59
N SER A 2 5.14 -7.66 1.05
CA SER A 2 4.90 -6.48 1.89
C SER A 2 5.52 -5.25 1.26
N VAL A 3 4.74 -4.19 1.09
CA VAL A 3 5.16 -2.94 0.47
C VAL A 3 4.98 -1.80 1.47
N ALA A 4 6.05 -1.04 1.69
CA ALA A 4 6.01 0.18 2.49
C ALA A 4 5.81 1.37 1.55
N SER A 5 4.68 2.06 1.68
CA SER A 5 4.45 3.32 0.98
C SER A 5 4.86 4.49 1.88
N ASP A 6 5.47 5.51 1.29
CA ASP A 6 5.88 6.74 1.98
C ASP A 6 4.65 7.66 2.22
N ILE A 7 3.69 7.13 2.96
CA ILE A 7 2.43 7.79 3.33
C ILE A 7 2.58 8.31 4.76
N ARG A 8 2.07 9.52 5.02
CA ARG A 8 2.38 10.23 6.26
C ARG A 8 1.72 9.54 7.46
N PRO A 9 2.35 9.62 8.65
CA PRO A 9 1.74 9.15 9.89
C PRO A 9 0.37 9.80 10.11
N GLY A 10 -0.68 9.00 10.21
CA GLY A 10 -2.06 9.46 10.45
C GLY A 10 -3.00 9.43 9.25
N ASP A 11 -2.52 9.05 8.06
CA ASP A 11 -3.38 8.83 6.89
C ASP A 11 -4.20 7.53 7.05
N ASP A 12 -5.44 7.54 6.57
CA ASP A 12 -6.42 6.44 6.70
C ASP A 12 -5.91 5.16 5.99
N PRO A 13 -5.80 4.01 6.68
CA PRO A 13 -5.47 2.73 6.05
C PRO A 13 -6.31 2.40 4.81
N ALA A 14 -7.58 2.81 4.80
CA ALA A 14 -8.48 2.60 3.66
C ALA A 14 -7.97 3.29 2.38
N ALA A 15 -7.29 4.44 2.50
CA ALA A 15 -6.73 5.15 1.36
C ALA A 15 -5.63 4.35 0.63
N ILE A 16 -5.01 3.38 1.32
CA ILE A 16 -4.01 2.45 0.78
C ILE A 16 -4.67 1.17 0.27
N GLU A 17 -5.60 0.64 1.04
CA GLU A 17 -6.27 -0.62 0.74
C GLU A 17 -7.20 -0.50 -0.48
N GLU A 18 -8.00 0.56 -0.57
CA GLU A 18 -8.98 0.74 -1.64
C GLU A 18 -8.36 0.73 -3.05
N PRO A 19 -7.24 1.44 -3.33
CA PRO A 19 -6.56 1.30 -4.61
C PRO A 19 -6.05 -0.11 -4.87
N LEU A 20 -5.50 -0.80 -3.86
CA LEU A 20 -4.95 -2.15 -4.01
C LEU A 20 -6.03 -3.17 -4.37
N TYR A 21 -7.24 -3.03 -3.84
CA TYR A 21 -8.38 -3.86 -4.24
C TYR A 21 -8.80 -3.66 -5.71
N ARG A 22 -8.40 -2.56 -6.35
CA ARG A 22 -8.63 -2.30 -7.78
C ARG A 22 -7.48 -2.75 -8.68
N LEU A 23 -6.33 -3.13 -8.11
CA LEU A 23 -5.16 -3.55 -8.87
C LEU A 23 -5.30 -5.03 -9.28
N ASP A 24 -5.32 -5.28 -10.58
CA ASP A 24 -5.42 -6.63 -11.13
C ASP A 24 -4.26 -7.52 -10.65
N GLY A 25 -4.57 -8.76 -10.27
CA GLY A 25 -3.63 -9.69 -9.65
C GLY A 25 -3.50 -9.58 -8.12
N VAL A 26 -4.14 -8.61 -7.47
CA VAL A 26 -4.29 -8.57 -6.01
C VAL A 26 -5.50 -9.41 -5.58
N GLN A 27 -5.29 -10.30 -4.61
CA GLN A 27 -6.35 -11.12 -4.01
C GLN A 27 -6.90 -10.48 -2.74
N VAL A 28 -6.02 -9.99 -1.87
CA VAL A 28 -6.36 -9.25 -0.65
C VAL A 28 -5.20 -8.31 -0.28
N ALA A 29 -5.54 -7.17 0.31
CA ALA A 29 -4.58 -6.23 0.84
C ALA A 29 -5.04 -5.71 2.21
N ALA A 30 -4.08 -5.43 3.10
CA ALA A 30 -4.35 -4.78 4.38
C ALA A 30 -3.21 -3.82 4.72
N ALA A 31 -3.54 -2.61 5.14
CA ALA A 31 -2.59 -1.62 5.61
C ALA A 31 -2.59 -1.60 7.14
N VAL A 32 -1.41 -1.71 7.73
CA VAL A 32 -1.23 -1.70 9.18
C VAL A 32 -0.16 -0.71 9.59
N GLY A 33 -0.41 -0.04 10.71
CA GLY A 33 0.56 0.81 11.36
C GLY A 33 1.78 0.04 11.84
N ARG A 34 2.98 0.54 11.51
CA ARG A 34 4.25 0.06 12.04
C ARG A 34 4.98 1.19 12.77
N PRO A 35 5.44 0.97 14.02
CA PRO A 35 6.23 1.96 14.73
C PRO A 35 7.46 2.39 13.93
N ASP A 36 7.69 3.69 13.87
CA ASP A 36 8.83 4.31 13.21
C ASP A 36 9.54 5.31 14.16
N PRO A 37 10.87 5.27 14.29
CA PRO A 37 11.61 6.16 15.19
C PRO A 37 11.52 7.66 14.87
N HIS A 38 11.25 8.03 13.61
CA HIS A 38 11.22 9.42 13.16
C HIS A 38 9.78 9.94 13.01
N ALA A 39 8.90 9.10 12.49
CA ALA A 39 7.53 9.44 12.12
C ALA A 39 6.50 9.03 13.19
N GLY A 40 6.92 8.28 14.22
CA GLY A 40 6.05 7.67 15.22
C GLY A 40 5.45 6.35 14.72
N GLU A 41 4.71 6.41 13.60
CA GLU A 41 4.14 5.25 12.92
C GLU A 41 4.13 5.48 11.40
N ILE A 42 4.42 4.44 10.62
CA ILE A 42 4.25 4.43 9.15
C ILE A 42 3.29 3.32 8.73
N PRO A 43 2.48 3.53 7.69
CA PRO A 43 1.66 2.45 7.16
C PRO A 43 2.48 1.46 6.34
N VAL A 44 2.23 0.17 6.53
CA VAL A 44 2.77 -0.91 5.70
C VAL A 44 1.63 -1.75 5.15
N ALA A 45 1.60 -1.91 3.83
CA ALA A 45 0.60 -2.74 3.16
C ALA A 45 1.13 -4.17 2.95
N TYR A 46 0.35 -5.13 3.40
CA TYR A 46 0.53 -6.55 3.12
C TYR A 46 -0.39 -6.94 1.98
N VAL A 47 0.20 -7.51 0.93
CA VAL A 47 -0.51 -7.86 -0.30
C VAL A 47 -0.35 -9.35 -0.58
N GLN A 48 -1.49 -10.02 -0.69
CA GLN A 48 -1.60 -11.37 -1.23
C GLN A 48 -1.95 -11.27 -2.70
N LEU A 49 -1.20 -11.97 -3.53
CA LEU A 49 -1.44 -12.05 -4.96
C LEU A 49 -2.42 -13.18 -5.27
N GLN A 50 -3.17 -13.02 -6.37
CA GLN A 50 -3.90 -14.11 -7.00
C GLN A 50 -2.93 -15.18 -7.52
N GLU A 51 -3.41 -16.41 -7.65
CA GLU A 51 -2.59 -17.50 -8.19
C GLU A 51 -2.12 -17.18 -9.61
N GLY A 52 -0.82 -17.33 -9.87
CA GLY A 52 -0.21 -17.05 -11.18
C GLY A 52 0.03 -15.56 -11.49
N ALA A 53 -0.32 -14.64 -10.58
CA ALA A 53 -0.04 -13.21 -10.79
C ALA A 53 1.46 -12.89 -10.60
N GLU A 54 2.00 -12.07 -11.49
CA GLU A 54 3.43 -11.66 -11.53
C GLU A 54 3.65 -10.20 -11.10
N LEU A 55 2.84 -9.75 -10.13
CA LEU A 55 3.02 -8.44 -9.51
C LEU A 55 4.29 -8.44 -8.64
N THR A 56 5.06 -7.35 -8.72
CA THR A 56 6.24 -7.12 -7.90
C THR A 56 6.00 -5.96 -6.94
N GLU A 57 6.82 -5.85 -5.89
CA GLU A 57 6.75 -4.74 -4.92
C GLU A 57 6.82 -3.39 -5.62
N GLU A 58 7.73 -3.25 -6.58
CA GLU A 58 7.95 -2.03 -7.37
C GLU A 58 6.70 -1.64 -8.17
N LYS A 59 6.06 -2.59 -8.88
CA LYS A 59 4.82 -2.32 -9.62
C LYS A 59 3.68 -1.87 -8.71
N VAL A 60 3.57 -2.46 -7.53
CA VAL A 60 2.55 -2.10 -6.54
C VAL A 60 2.81 -0.72 -5.97
N LEU A 61 4.07 -0.40 -5.62
CA LEU A 61 4.45 0.92 -5.12
C LEU A 61 4.24 2.02 -6.16
N ASP A 62 4.60 1.78 -7.42
CA ASP A 62 4.41 2.77 -8.48
C ASP A 62 2.93 3.00 -8.80
N TYR A 63 2.10 1.96 -8.71
CA TYR A 63 0.65 2.10 -8.78
C TYR A 63 0.11 2.95 -7.61
N LEU A 64 0.51 2.63 -6.36
CA LEU A 64 0.08 3.38 -5.17
C LEU A 64 0.54 4.85 -5.20
N LYS A 65 1.76 5.15 -5.65
CA LYS A 65 2.24 6.53 -5.80
C LYS A 65 1.35 7.35 -6.73
N ARG A 66 0.82 6.74 -7.79
CA ARG A 66 -0.10 7.40 -8.73
C ARG A 66 -1.49 7.58 -8.11
N GLU A 67 -2.06 6.53 -7.55
CA GLU A 67 -3.44 6.55 -7.03
C GLU A 67 -3.59 7.35 -5.73
N VAL A 68 -2.61 7.25 -4.82
CA VAL A 68 -2.64 7.91 -3.50
C VAL A 68 -1.96 9.27 -3.56
N GLY A 69 -0.87 9.41 -4.30
CA GLY A 69 -0.17 10.70 -4.47
C GLY A 69 -1.02 11.77 -5.17
N GLU A 70 -2.00 11.41 -6.00
CA GLU A 70 -3.00 12.36 -6.52
C GLU A 70 -4.06 12.79 -5.48
N ARG A 71 -4.18 12.08 -4.35
CA ARG A 71 -5.25 12.28 -3.34
C ARG A 71 -4.77 12.97 -2.07
N VAL A 72 -3.46 12.94 -1.79
CA VAL A 72 -2.87 13.55 -0.59
C VAL A 72 -2.18 14.84 -0.99
N SER A 73 -2.75 15.97 -0.55
CA SER A 73 -2.20 17.32 -0.73
C SER A 73 -1.62 17.86 0.58
#